data_AF-A0A957E3G7-F1
#
_entry.id   AF-A0A957E3G7-F1
#
_cell.length_a   1.000
_cell.length_b   1.000
_cell.length_c   1.000
_cell.angle_alpha   90.00
_cell.angle_beta   90.00
_cell.angle_gamma   90.00
#
_symmetry.space_group_name_H-M   'P 1'
#
loop_
_entity.id
_entity.type
_entity.pdbx_description
1 polymer ?
#
loop_
_entity_poly.entity_id
_entity_poly.type
_entity_poly.pdbx_seq_one_letter_code
_entity_poly.pdbx_strand_id
1 'polypeptide(L)' 'MANVYGLASSYPQNAGFQFYDITDDAGNWLAMQGIPAITVELTTHETIDWRMNLAGLTASTRKQQLINKLSCRFLIQINS' A
#
# COMPACT_ATOMS: atom_id res chain seq x y z
N MET A 1 4.33 1.28 0.17
CA MET A 1 3.28 0.25 -0.01
C MET A 1 2.67 0.30 -1.40
N ALA A 2 2.35 1.48 -1.92
CA ALA A 2 1.72 1.67 -3.24
C ALA A 2 2.34 0.85 -4.39
N ASN A 3 3.67 0.85 -4.52
CA ASN A 3 4.34 0.08 -5.57
C ASN A 3 4.02 -1.43 -5.51
N VAL A 4 4.09 -2.03 -4.32
CA VAL A 4 3.86 -3.46 -4.12
C VAL A 4 2.42 -3.83 -4.40
N TYR A 5 1.49 -2.97 -3.96
CA TYR A 5 0.08 -3.13 -4.25
C TYR A 5 -0.18 -3.03 -5.75
N GLY A 6 0.26 -1.95 -6.40
CA GLY A 6 0.02 -1.71 -7.83
C GLY A 6 0.57 -2.81 -8.74
N LEU A 7 1.81 -3.27 -8.48
CA LEU A 7 2.41 -4.38 -9.24
C LEU A 7 1.60 -5.68 -9.09
N ALA A 8 1.18 -6.01 -7.87
CA ALA A 8 0.45 -7.25 -7.60
C ALA A 8 -1.00 -7.21 -8.12
N SER A 9 -1.64 -6.04 -8.05
CA SER A 9 -3.01 -5.83 -8.52
C SER A 9 -3.10 -5.61 -10.03
N SER A 10 -1.98 -5.36 -10.72
CA SER A 10 -1.95 -4.97 -12.14
C SER A 10 -2.69 -3.67 -12.46
N TYR A 11 -2.83 -2.78 -11.47
CA TYR A 11 -3.24 -1.40 -11.77
C TYR A 11 -2.10 -0.68 -12.49
N PRO A 12 -2.40 0.16 -13.49
CA PRO A 12 -1.38 0.89 -14.22
C PRO A 12 -0.65 1.85 -13.25
N GLN A 13 0.64 1.62 -13.04
CA GLN A 13 1.47 2.56 -12.29
C GLN A 13 1.85 3.74 -13.17
N ASN A 14 1.66 4.95 -12.66
CA ASN A 14 2.07 6.20 -13.33
C ASN A 14 1.44 6.45 -14.71
N ALA A 15 0.23 5.94 -14.97
CA ALA A 15 -0.50 6.28 -16.19
C ALA A 15 -1.12 7.68 -16.10
N GLY A 16 -0.28 8.72 -16.18
CA GLY A 16 -0.69 10.10 -16.47
C GLY A 16 -1.71 10.72 -15.52
N PHE A 17 -1.94 10.15 -14.33
CA PHE A 17 -2.88 10.69 -13.37
C PHE A 17 -2.33 12.04 -12.89
N GLN A 18 -2.96 13.12 -13.34
CA GLN A 18 -2.71 14.46 -12.84
C GLN A 18 -3.33 14.51 -11.45
N PHE A 19 -2.52 14.22 -10.45
CA PHE A 19 -2.91 14.47 -9.07
C PHE A 19 -3.15 15.97 -8.92
N TYR A 20 -4.33 16.33 -8.43
CA TYR A 20 -4.55 17.64 -7.86
C TYR A 20 -4.12 17.57 -6.40
N ASP A 21 -3.60 18.67 -5.86
CA ASP A 21 -3.30 18.74 -4.44
C ASP A 21 -4.63 18.60 -3.68
N ILE A 22 -4.76 17.51 -2.93
CA ILE A 22 -5.87 17.27 -2.01
C ILE A 22 -5.36 17.54 -0.60
N THR A 23 -6.08 18.38 0.12
CA THR A 23 -5.88 18.60 1.55
C THR A 23 -7.01 17.93 2.32
N ASP A 24 -6.68 17.39 3.50
CA ASP A 24 -7.63 16.76 4.44
C ASP A 24 -8.34 15.49 3.94
N ASP A 25 -7.75 14.75 2.99
CA ASP A 25 -8.24 13.40 2.72
C ASP A 25 -7.90 12.43 3.88
N ALA A 26 -8.51 11.25 3.84
CA ALA A 26 -8.23 10.22 4.85
C ALA A 26 -6.74 9.83 4.88
N GLY A 27 -6.05 9.89 3.74
CA GLY A 27 -4.62 9.64 3.62
C GLY A 27 -3.78 10.68 4.35
N ASN A 28 -4.10 11.98 4.22
CA ASN A 28 -3.47 13.08 4.92
C ASN A 28 -3.63 12.92 6.43
N TRP A 29 -4.86 12.63 6.89
CA TRP A 29 -5.09 12.43 8.33
C TRP A 29 -4.32 11.21 8.86
N LEU A 30 -4.33 10.08 8.15
CA LEU A 30 -3.55 8.88 8.53
C LEU A 30 -2.04 9.15 8.52
N ALA A 31 -1.55 9.95 7.58
CA ALA A 31 -0.16 10.37 7.53
C ALA A 31 0.23 11.21 8.76
N MET A 32 -0.65 12.09 9.24
CA MET A 32 -0.44 12.83 10.49
C MET A 32 -0.34 11.90 11.70
N GLN A 33 -1.02 10.75 11.68
CA GLN A 33 -0.91 9.72 12.73
C GLN A 33 0.30 8.78 12.55
N GLY A 34 1.14 9.00 11.53
CA GLY A 34 2.24 8.11 11.19
C GLY A 34 1.81 6.75 10.63
N ILE A 35 0.56 6.62 10.17
CA ILE A 35 0.00 5.39 9.62
C ILE A 35 0.16 5.42 8.09
N PRO A 36 0.87 4.46 7.48
CA PRO A 36 1.01 4.42 6.04
C PRO A 36 -0.32 4.06 5.37
N ALA A 37 -0.76 4.90 4.42
CA ALA A 37 -1.98 4.72 3.65
C ALA A 37 -1.72 4.81 2.14
N ILE A 38 -2.62 4.22 1.34
CA ILE A 38 -2.66 4.37 -0.11
C ILE A 38 -4.11 4.53 -0.54
N THR A 39 -4.34 5.33 -1.58
CA THR A 39 -5.62 5.42 -2.27
C THR A 39 -5.54 4.57 -3.54
N VAL A 40 -6.59 3.79 -3.79
CA VAL A 40 -6.71 2.92 -4.97
C VAL A 40 -7.99 3.28 -5.68
N GLU A 41 -7.85 3.84 -6.88
CA GLU A 41 -8.96 4.08 -7.79
C GLU A 41 -9.22 2.80 -8.59
N LEU A 42 -10.48 2.36 -8.59
CA LEU A 42 -10.89 1.16 -9.31
C LEU A 42 -10.96 1.45 -10.82
N THR A 43 -10.93 0.40 -11.63
CA THR A 43 -10.95 0.50 -13.09
C THR A 43 -12.21 1.21 -13.60
N THR A 44 -13.34 1.00 -12.93
CA THR A 44 -14.63 1.65 -13.23
C THR A 44 -15.44 1.83 -11.94
N HIS A 45 -16.47 2.68 -11.96
CA HIS A 45 -17.42 2.80 -10.86
C HIS A 45 -18.45 1.65 -10.79
N GLU A 46 -18.44 0.72 -11.75
CA GLU A 46 -19.44 -0.35 -11.89
C GLU A 46 -18.94 -1.70 -11.36
N THR A 47 -17.64 -1.84 -11.19
CA THR A 47 -17.00 -3.11 -10.81
C THR A 47 -16.11 -2.90 -9.59
N ILE A 48 -15.92 -3.98 -8.82
CA ILE A 48 -15.21 -3.95 -7.54
C ILE A 48 -13.76 -4.44 -7.63
N ASP A 49 -13.30 -4.82 -8.83
CA ASP A 49 -11.94 -5.31 -9.11
C ASP A 49 -11.43 -6.37 -8.12
N TRP A 50 -12.33 -7.26 -7.67
CA TRP A 50 -12.09 -8.12 -6.50
C TRP A 50 -10.79 -8.92 -6.57
N ARG A 51 -10.53 -9.59 -7.71
CA ARG A 51 -9.32 -10.42 -7.87
C ARG A 51 -8.04 -9.59 -7.83
N MET A 52 -8.06 -8.39 -8.40
CA MET A 52 -6.93 -7.46 -8.39
C MET A 52 -6.68 -6.94 -6.98
N ASN A 53 -7.74 -6.45 -6.32
CA ASN A 53 -7.66 -5.90 -4.97
C ASN A 53 -7.22 -6.94 -3.93
N LEU A 54 -7.70 -8.18 -4.03
CA LEU A 54 -7.27 -9.28 -3.17
C LEU A 54 -5.78 -9.61 -3.36
N ALA A 55 -5.27 -9.59 -4.60
CA ALA A 55 -3.86 -9.81 -4.89
C ALA A 55 -2.97 -8.71 -4.27
N GLY A 56 -3.36 -7.43 -4.44
CA GLY A 56 -2.67 -6.29 -3.85
C GLY A 56 -2.63 -6.31 -2.32
N LEU A 57 -3.77 -6.62 -1.69
CA LEU A 57 -3.86 -6.76 -0.22
C LEU A 57 -2.95 -7.88 0.27
N THR A 58 -3.04 -9.07 -0.35
CA THR A 58 -2.22 -10.23 0.04
C THR A 58 -0.72 -9.93 -0.07
N ALA A 59 -0.30 -9.28 -1.16
CA ALA A 59 1.11 -8.91 -1.35
C ALA A 59 1.58 -7.88 -0.31
N SER A 60 0.74 -6.89 0.01
CA SER A 60 1.05 -5.84 0.98
C SER A 60 1.22 -6.40 2.40
N THR A 61 0.31 -7.27 2.83
CA THR A 61 0.40 -7.93 4.15
C THR A 61 1.65 -8.81 4.25
N ARG A 62 1.97 -9.58 3.20
CA ARG A 62 3.20 -10.40 3.17
C ARG A 62 4.46 -9.54 3.28
N LYS A 63 4.53 -8.41 2.56
CA LYS A 63 5.66 -7.48 2.69
C LYS A 63 5.78 -6.93 4.12
N GLN A 64 4.67 -6.56 4.74
CA GLN A 64 4.69 -6.06 6.12
C GLN A 64 5.19 -7.14 7.10
N GLN A 65 4.73 -8.38 6.94
CA GLN A 65 5.22 -9.50 7.76
C GLN A 65 6.73 -9.72 7.61
N LEU A 66 7.28 -9.60 6.41
CA LEU A 66 8.73 -9.71 6.17
C LEU A 66 9.51 -8.59 6.85
N ILE A 67 9.03 -7.35 6.76
CA ILE A 67 9.64 -6.19 7.45
C ILE A 67 9.67 -6.43 8.96
N ASN A 68 8.55 -6.88 9.53
CA ASN A 68 8.45 -7.16 10.96
C ASN A 68 9.41 -8.30 11.38
N LYS A 69 9.51 -9.36 10.56
CA LYS A 69 10.42 -10.49 10.82
C LYS A 69 11.90 -10.08 10.76
N LEU A 70 12.27 -9.24 9.79
CA LEU A 70 13.64 -8.73 9.64
C LEU A 70 14.02 -7.78 10.79
N SER A 71 13.11 -6.89 11.19
CA SER A 71 13.32 -5.99 12.33
C SER A 71 13.57 -6.79 13.61
N CYS A 72 12.72 -7.78 13.90
CA CYS A 72 12.91 -8.67 15.05
C CYS A 72 14.25 -9.43 15.01
N ARG A 73 14.64 -9.95 13.83
CA ARG A 73 15.91 -10.67 13.68
C ARG A 73 17.13 -9.78 13.89
N PHE A 74 17.10 -8.55 13.38
CA PHE A 74 18.18 -7.57 13.58
C PHE A 74 18.33 -7.19 15.05
N LEU A 75 17.21 -6.96 15.77
CA LEU A 75 17.22 -6.65 17.20
C LEU A 75 17.80 -7.78 18.06
N ILE A 76 17.62 -9.05 17.68
CA ILE A 76 18.24 -10.19 18.38
C ILE A 76 19.77 -10.19 18.16
N GLN A 77 20.23 -9.93 16.93
CA GLN A 77 21.67 -9.97 16.59
C GLN A 77 22.51 -8.85 17.22
N ILE A 78 21.90 -7.70 17.56
CA ILE A 78 22.60 -6.59 18.23
C ILE A 78 22.62 -6.72 19.76
N ASN A 79 21.76 -7.56 20.34
CA ASN A 79 21.66 -7.79 21.79
C ASN A 79 22.22 -9.16 22.22
N SER A 80 22.93 -9.86 21.33
CA SER A 80 23.62 -11.14 21.58
C SER A 80 25.11 -10.94 21.38
#